data_AF-Q8ECW8-F1
#
_entry.id   AF-Q8ECW8-F1
#
_cell.length_a   1.000
_cell.length_b   1.000
_cell.length_c   1.000
_cell.angle_alpha   90.00
_cell.angle_beta   90.00
_cell.angle_gamma   90.00
#
_symmetry.space_group_name_H-M   'P 1'
#
loop_
_entity.id
_entity.type
_entity.pdbx_description
1 polymer ?
#
loop_
_entity_poly.entity_id
_entity_poly.type
_entity_poly.pdbx_seq_one_letter_code
_entity_poly.pdbx_strand_id
1 'polypeptide(L)'
;MSVNSQYASALRELKTKQSHLLKEVGDQWRTPDALYWGIFAKFGPFILDLFSDGDNAKCPRYYTVEDNALIQDWTKDLAGGKAFANPPYSRSSYEDNQAITGMRNIIAKSIDERDKGAKFVYLIKSATSEVWWPEDADHVCFIRGRISFDLPDWFVPADKKQEASSAGFACAIAVFDKTWRGERMSYVNRDDLLRDGQVMLNMVAAAANKKSATYITETIETRPDIAEPVEPIIEHQVNDQLDIEDQIARDSTVANSVWPKEVLELVEQAFNDNPNTKTDVRQQMLCERVNQRLLDNVLKKDIIAEVNNMLDRCERVEDAA
;
A
#
# COMPACT_ATOMS: atom_id res chain seq x y z
N MET A 1 -5.48 -12.68 -19.29
CA MET A 1 -4.23 -12.44 -18.53
C MET A 1 -4.02 -13.65 -17.65
N SER A 2 -2.82 -14.23 -17.64
CA SER A 2 -2.53 -15.42 -16.83
C SER A 2 -2.83 -15.11 -15.36
N VAL A 3 -3.68 -15.91 -14.73
CA VAL A 3 -4.11 -15.76 -13.32
C VAL A 3 -2.95 -16.01 -12.34
N ASN A 4 -1.76 -16.38 -12.82
CA ASN A 4 -0.60 -16.74 -12.01
C ASN A 4 0.68 -16.11 -12.57
N SER A 5 0.96 -14.84 -12.23
CA SER A 5 2.31 -14.29 -12.39
C SER A 5 3.28 -15.06 -11.48
N GLN A 6 4.39 -15.55 -12.04
CA GLN A 6 5.42 -16.26 -11.28
C GLN A 6 6.16 -15.29 -10.36
N TYR A 7 6.43 -14.08 -10.84
CA TYR A 7 7.05 -13.01 -10.07
C TYR A 7 6.17 -12.62 -8.88
N ALA A 8 4.86 -12.43 -9.09
CA ALA A 8 3.91 -12.18 -8.00
C ALA A 8 3.82 -13.36 -7.01
N SER A 9 3.78 -14.60 -7.52
CA SER A 9 3.71 -15.80 -6.68
C SER A 9 4.96 -15.97 -5.82
N ALA A 10 6.15 -15.75 -6.38
CA ALA A 10 7.41 -15.80 -5.66
C ALA A 10 7.49 -14.73 -4.57
N LEU A 11 6.97 -13.53 -4.83
CA LEU A 11 6.88 -12.49 -3.80
C LEU A 11 5.91 -12.90 -2.68
N ARG A 12 4.73 -13.41 -3.01
CA ARG A 12 3.77 -13.91 -2.00
C ARG A 12 4.38 -15.00 -1.13
N GLU A 13 5.05 -15.99 -1.75
CA GLU A 13 5.75 -17.04 -1.00
C GLU A 13 6.84 -16.47 -0.09
N LEU A 14 7.63 -15.50 -0.60
CA LEU A 14 8.66 -14.83 0.20
C LEU A 14 8.07 -14.17 1.45
N LYS A 15 6.98 -13.41 1.32
CA LYS A 15 6.31 -12.73 2.44
C LYS A 15 5.81 -13.67 3.54
N THR A 16 5.55 -14.95 3.21
CA THR A 16 5.05 -15.94 4.18
C THR A 16 6.14 -16.65 4.98
N LYS A 17 7.42 -16.41 4.68
CA LYS A 17 8.52 -17.06 5.41
C LYS A 17 8.58 -16.57 6.86
N GLN A 18 8.91 -17.48 7.77
CA GLN A 18 9.13 -17.15 9.18
C GLN A 18 10.31 -16.19 9.39
N SER A 19 11.32 -16.25 8.51
CA SER A 19 12.47 -15.37 8.52
C SER A 19 13.11 -15.24 7.14
N HIS A 20 13.94 -14.20 6.97
CA HIS A 20 14.39 -13.68 5.69
C HIS A 20 15.88 -13.27 5.74
N LEU A 21 16.55 -13.39 4.59
CA LEU A 21 17.88 -12.83 4.34
C LEU A 21 17.74 -11.47 3.66
N LEU A 22 18.62 -10.51 3.97
CA LEU A 22 18.59 -9.17 3.34
C LEU A 22 18.64 -9.21 1.81
N LYS A 23 19.38 -10.18 1.26
CA LYS A 23 19.50 -10.37 -0.19
C LYS A 23 18.19 -10.82 -0.86
N GLU A 24 17.22 -11.32 -0.10
CA GLU A 24 15.92 -11.77 -0.62
C GLU A 24 14.93 -10.62 -0.78
N VAL A 25 15.11 -9.51 -0.05
CA VAL A 25 14.22 -8.33 -0.11
C VAL A 25 14.08 -7.80 -1.54
N GLY A 26 15.18 -7.81 -2.31
CA GLY A 26 15.15 -7.51 -3.73
C GLY A 26 14.56 -6.13 -4.05
N ASP A 27 13.45 -6.13 -4.78
CA ASP A 27 12.77 -4.90 -5.24
C ASP A 27 11.87 -4.25 -4.18
N GLN A 28 11.73 -4.86 -2.99
CA GLN A 28 10.70 -4.51 -2.01
C GLN A 28 11.13 -3.45 -0.99
N TRP A 29 12.28 -2.80 -1.21
CA TRP A 29 12.75 -1.69 -0.38
C TRP A 29 11.83 -0.48 -0.50
N ARG A 30 11.49 0.13 0.64
CA ARG A 30 10.48 1.17 0.75
C ARG A 30 11.11 2.55 0.82
N THR A 31 10.49 3.51 0.14
CA THR A 31 10.88 4.92 0.30
C THR A 31 10.46 5.39 1.69
N PRO A 32 11.34 6.04 2.49
CA PRO A 32 10.94 6.60 3.77
C PRO A 32 9.88 7.69 3.62
N ASP A 33 8.88 7.72 4.51
CA ASP A 33 7.73 8.63 4.38
C ASP A 33 8.15 10.11 4.34
N ALA A 34 9.05 10.51 5.22
CA ALA A 34 9.57 11.88 5.23
C ALA A 34 10.30 12.23 3.91
N LEU A 35 10.98 11.26 3.28
CA LEU A 35 11.61 11.50 1.98
C LEU A 35 10.55 11.65 0.89
N TYR A 36 9.56 10.75 0.85
CA TYR A 36 8.45 10.82 -0.11
C TYR A 36 7.72 12.17 0.00
N TRP A 37 7.33 12.58 1.19
CA TRP A 37 6.60 13.84 1.39
C TRP A 37 7.44 15.07 1.08
N GLY A 38 8.76 15.04 1.33
CA GLY A 38 9.68 16.09 0.90
C GLY A 38 9.75 16.20 -0.63
N ILE A 39 9.79 15.07 -1.33
CA ILE A 39 9.75 15.04 -2.80
C ILE A 39 8.39 15.51 -3.30
N PHE A 40 7.29 15.07 -2.67
CA PHE A 40 5.92 15.49 -2.99
C PHE A 40 5.76 17.01 -2.85
N ALA A 41 6.27 17.61 -1.78
CA ALA A 41 6.21 19.05 -1.56
C ALA A 41 6.86 19.85 -2.70
N LYS A 42 7.93 19.32 -3.28
CA LYS A 42 8.75 20.03 -4.28
C LYS A 42 8.38 19.70 -5.73
N PHE A 43 7.95 18.47 -6.00
CA PHE A 43 7.75 17.96 -7.35
C PHE A 43 6.36 17.34 -7.57
N GLY A 44 5.53 17.25 -6.54
CA GLY A 44 4.17 16.75 -6.62
C GLY A 44 3.18 17.75 -7.24
N PRO A 45 1.87 17.62 -6.91
CA PRO A 45 1.27 16.48 -6.21
C PRO A 45 1.35 15.19 -7.04
N PHE A 46 1.45 14.03 -6.38
CA PHE A 46 1.39 12.71 -7.01
C PHE A 46 0.03 12.06 -6.74
N ILE A 47 -0.54 11.43 -7.76
CA ILE A 47 -1.85 10.76 -7.66
C ILE A 47 -1.77 9.25 -7.87
N LEU A 48 -0.61 8.75 -8.30
CA LEU A 48 -0.38 7.35 -8.65
C LEU A 48 1.05 6.95 -8.24
N ASP A 49 1.22 5.79 -7.61
CA ASP A 49 2.52 5.16 -7.39
C ASP A 49 2.71 4.03 -8.41
N LEU A 50 3.72 4.15 -9.28
CA LEU A 50 3.87 3.23 -10.40
C LEU A 50 4.36 1.84 -10.00
N PHE A 51 5.10 1.70 -8.90
CA PHE A 51 5.76 0.45 -8.56
C PHE A 51 5.57 0.14 -7.08
N SER A 52 4.54 -0.65 -6.78
CA SER A 52 4.20 -1.05 -5.43
C SER A 52 3.92 -2.55 -5.32
N ASP A 53 4.01 -3.09 -4.10
CA ASP A 53 3.50 -4.42 -3.74
C ASP A 53 2.22 -4.35 -2.89
N GLY A 54 1.59 -3.16 -2.80
CA GLY A 54 0.46 -2.85 -1.94
C GLY A 54 0.89 -2.30 -0.57
N ASP A 55 1.80 -3.00 0.11
CA ASP A 55 2.23 -2.65 1.48
C ASP A 55 3.20 -1.44 1.51
N ASN A 56 3.88 -1.20 0.39
CA ASN A 56 4.85 -0.11 0.26
C ASN A 56 4.35 1.15 -0.47
N ALA A 57 3.07 1.18 -0.88
CA ALA A 57 2.51 2.27 -1.67
C ALA A 57 2.63 3.63 -0.97
N LYS A 58 2.92 4.68 -1.75
CA LYS A 58 2.98 6.07 -1.26
C LYS A 58 1.84 6.96 -1.73
N CYS A 59 1.10 6.53 -2.74
CA CYS A 59 -0.09 7.22 -3.23
C CYS A 59 -1.34 6.39 -2.94
N PRO A 60 -2.53 7.00 -2.84
CA PRO A 60 -3.79 6.26 -2.66
C PRO A 60 -4.11 5.29 -3.81
N ARG A 61 -3.66 5.61 -5.03
CA ARG A 61 -3.71 4.73 -6.18
C ARG A 61 -2.30 4.24 -6.51
N TYR A 62 -2.17 2.98 -6.88
CA TYR A 62 -0.89 2.37 -7.21
C TYR A 62 -1.09 1.14 -8.10
N TYR A 63 -0.04 0.74 -8.81
CA TYR A 63 0.00 -0.60 -9.43
C TYR A 63 0.70 -1.58 -8.52
N THR A 64 0.10 -2.76 -8.36
CA THR A 64 0.75 -3.89 -7.70
C THR A 64 1.62 -4.67 -8.69
N VAL A 65 2.29 -5.67 -8.15
CA VAL A 65 3.04 -6.65 -8.92
C VAL A 65 2.13 -7.42 -9.88
N GLU A 66 0.91 -7.76 -9.47
CA GLU A 66 -0.10 -8.45 -10.28
C GLU A 66 -0.64 -7.57 -11.40
N ASP A 67 -0.77 -6.27 -11.18
CA ASP A 67 -1.19 -5.33 -12.22
C ASP A 67 -0.13 -5.22 -13.32
N ASN A 68 1.14 -5.39 -12.99
CA ASN A 68 2.29 -5.13 -13.86
C ASN A 68 2.20 -3.75 -14.53
N ALA A 69 2.79 -2.75 -13.89
CA ALA A 69 2.82 -1.39 -14.41
C ALA A 69 3.30 -1.29 -15.87
N LEU A 70 4.19 -2.18 -16.36
CA LEU A 70 4.76 -2.07 -17.70
C LEU A 70 3.75 -2.32 -18.84
N ILE A 71 2.62 -2.95 -18.56
CA ILE A 71 1.57 -3.19 -19.57
C ILE A 71 0.37 -2.24 -19.44
N GLN A 72 0.37 -1.36 -18.43
CA GLN A 72 -0.72 -0.42 -18.18
C GLN A 72 -0.62 0.85 -19.05
N ASP A 73 -1.73 1.54 -19.24
CA ASP A 73 -1.80 2.83 -19.95
C ASP A 73 -1.66 3.98 -18.94
N TRP A 74 -0.41 4.33 -18.63
CA TRP A 74 -0.10 5.33 -17.60
C TRP A 74 -0.70 6.70 -17.93
N THR A 75 -0.68 7.08 -19.20
CA THR A 75 -1.23 8.35 -19.66
C THR A 75 -2.72 8.44 -19.37
N LYS A 76 -3.47 7.39 -19.72
CA LYS A 76 -4.91 7.32 -19.44
C LYS A 76 -5.16 7.38 -17.94
N ASP A 77 -4.49 6.53 -17.16
CA ASP A 77 -4.77 6.39 -15.73
C ASP A 77 -4.39 7.63 -14.92
N LEU A 78 -3.39 8.41 -15.39
CA LEU A 78 -3.05 9.68 -14.77
C LEU A 78 -4.04 10.80 -15.06
N ALA A 79 -4.80 10.76 -16.17
CA ALA A 79 -5.77 11.79 -16.53
C ALA A 79 -5.21 13.24 -16.40
N GLY A 80 -3.96 13.46 -16.79
CA GLY A 80 -3.25 14.75 -16.68
C GLY A 80 -2.57 15.02 -15.33
N GLY A 81 -2.72 14.14 -14.35
CA GLY A 81 -1.98 14.12 -13.11
C GLY A 81 -0.53 13.64 -13.26
N LYS A 82 0.11 13.35 -12.12
CA LYS A 82 1.53 12.98 -12.04
C LYS A 82 1.73 11.75 -11.17
N ALA A 83 2.60 10.84 -11.59
CA ALA A 83 2.95 9.66 -10.80
C ALA A 83 4.26 9.85 -10.02
N PHE A 84 4.38 9.13 -8.92
CA PHE A 84 5.64 8.84 -8.24
C PHE A 84 6.18 7.47 -8.67
N ALA A 85 7.49 7.30 -8.66
CA ALA A 85 8.12 6.01 -8.93
C ALA A 85 9.39 5.79 -8.11
N ASN A 86 9.43 4.68 -7.37
CA ASN A 86 10.63 4.04 -6.85
C ASN A 86 10.78 2.67 -7.53
N PRO A 87 11.44 2.57 -8.69
CA PRO A 87 11.36 1.39 -9.54
C PRO A 87 12.15 0.18 -9.02
N PRO A 88 11.77 -1.05 -9.43
CA PRO A 88 12.56 -2.26 -9.17
C PRO A 88 13.90 -2.22 -9.94
N TYR A 89 14.98 -2.62 -9.25
CA TYR A 89 16.35 -2.68 -9.81
C TYR A 89 16.77 -4.08 -10.24
N SER A 90 15.90 -5.08 -10.03
CA SER A 90 16.14 -6.43 -10.52
C SER A 90 16.47 -6.46 -12.02
N ARG A 91 17.18 -7.50 -12.42
CA ARG A 91 17.45 -7.77 -13.84
C ARG A 91 16.12 -7.92 -14.58
N SER A 92 16.12 -7.55 -15.86
CA SER A 92 14.94 -7.71 -16.72
C SER A 92 14.37 -9.12 -16.62
N SER A 93 13.09 -9.18 -16.31
CA SER A 93 12.27 -10.39 -16.24
C SER A 93 11.05 -10.21 -17.14
N TYR A 94 10.56 -11.32 -17.68
CA TYR A 94 9.48 -11.34 -18.65
C TYR A 94 8.52 -12.49 -18.34
N GLU A 95 7.23 -12.24 -18.54
CA GLU A 95 6.16 -13.24 -18.49
C GLU A 95 5.25 -13.02 -19.69
N ASP A 96 4.90 -14.09 -20.40
CA ASP A 96 4.06 -14.01 -21.61
C ASP A 96 4.55 -12.95 -22.65
N ASN A 97 5.87 -12.85 -22.83
CA ASN A 97 6.57 -11.84 -23.66
C ASN A 97 6.37 -10.38 -23.22
N GLN A 98 5.79 -10.13 -22.06
CA GLN A 98 5.68 -8.80 -21.45
C GLN A 98 6.77 -8.63 -20.40
N ALA A 99 7.42 -7.47 -20.38
CA ALA A 99 8.35 -7.14 -19.32
C ALA A 99 7.60 -6.99 -17.99
N ILE A 100 8.18 -7.51 -16.90
CA ILE A 100 7.71 -7.28 -15.52
C ILE A 100 8.62 -6.28 -14.82
N THR A 101 9.94 -6.52 -14.85
CA THR A 101 10.96 -5.65 -14.25
C THR A 101 12.10 -5.30 -15.19
N GLY A 102 13.05 -4.51 -14.69
CA GLY A 102 14.27 -4.12 -15.39
C GLY A 102 14.26 -2.65 -15.77
N MET A 103 15.21 -1.90 -15.21
CA MET A 103 15.30 -0.44 -15.40
C MET A 103 15.30 0.02 -16.86
N ARG A 104 15.87 -0.76 -17.80
CA ARG A 104 15.82 -0.42 -19.24
C ARG A 104 14.39 -0.43 -19.78
N ASN A 105 13.60 -1.44 -19.43
CA ASN A 105 12.20 -1.56 -19.86
C ASN A 105 11.35 -0.45 -19.25
N ILE A 106 11.60 -0.15 -17.97
CA ILE A 106 10.92 0.91 -17.23
C ILE A 106 11.17 2.26 -17.87
N ILE A 107 12.44 2.65 -18.07
CA ILE A 107 12.77 3.96 -18.62
C ILE A 107 12.32 4.11 -20.07
N ALA A 108 12.41 3.04 -20.88
CA ALA A 108 11.86 3.06 -22.24
C ALA A 108 10.35 3.35 -22.23
N LYS A 109 9.59 2.66 -21.38
CA LYS A 109 8.16 2.92 -21.23
C LYS A 109 7.87 4.33 -20.69
N SER A 110 8.68 4.84 -19.74
CA SER A 110 8.55 6.21 -19.25
C SER A 110 8.66 7.24 -20.37
N ILE A 111 9.58 7.02 -21.32
CA ILE A 111 9.74 7.89 -22.48
C ILE A 111 8.50 7.83 -23.38
N ASP A 112 8.03 6.62 -23.70
CA ASP A 112 6.84 6.43 -24.56
C ASP A 112 5.58 7.05 -23.95
N GLU A 113 5.32 6.85 -22.66
CA GLU A 113 4.16 7.41 -21.97
C GLU A 113 4.30 8.93 -21.77
N ARG A 114 5.50 9.42 -21.49
CA ARG A 114 5.76 10.86 -21.42
C ARG A 114 5.47 11.55 -22.76
N ASP A 115 5.84 10.92 -23.88
CA ASP A 115 5.58 11.49 -25.21
C ASP A 115 4.08 11.53 -25.55
N LYS A 116 3.26 10.70 -24.89
CA LYS A 116 1.79 10.78 -24.91
C LYS A 116 1.22 11.83 -23.95
N GLY A 117 2.05 12.45 -23.10
CA GLY A 117 1.66 13.54 -22.20
C GLY A 117 1.62 13.17 -20.72
N ALA A 118 1.95 11.94 -20.36
CA ALA A 118 2.04 11.52 -18.96
C ALA A 118 3.20 12.21 -18.21
N LYS A 119 3.05 12.34 -16.89
CA LYS A 119 4.03 13.02 -16.03
C LYS A 119 4.45 12.14 -14.88
N PHE A 120 5.74 12.06 -14.63
CA PHE A 120 6.29 11.17 -13.61
C PHE A 120 7.47 11.79 -12.89
N VAL A 121 7.64 11.43 -11.62
CA VAL A 121 8.80 11.79 -10.81
C VAL A 121 9.38 10.53 -10.20
N TYR A 122 10.61 10.22 -10.60
CA TYR A 122 11.36 9.03 -10.20
C TYR A 122 12.35 9.37 -9.11
N LEU A 123 12.34 8.60 -8.01
CA LEU A 123 13.44 8.53 -7.05
C LEU A 123 14.35 7.36 -7.45
N ILE A 124 15.53 7.67 -8.01
CA ILE A 124 16.45 6.66 -8.53
C ILE A 124 17.87 6.84 -8.04
N LYS A 125 18.66 5.75 -8.04
CA LYS A 125 20.10 5.82 -7.80
C LYS A 125 20.74 6.75 -8.83
N SER A 126 21.62 7.62 -8.37
CA SER A 126 22.47 8.45 -9.24
C SER A 126 23.54 7.57 -9.87
N ALA A 127 23.20 6.91 -10.98
CA ALA A 127 23.99 5.86 -11.60
C ALA A 127 24.32 6.19 -13.06
N THR A 128 25.08 7.27 -13.29
CA THR A 128 25.44 7.76 -14.63
C THR A 128 26.29 6.77 -15.45
N SER A 129 26.81 5.72 -14.85
CA SER A 129 27.49 4.61 -15.55
C SER A 129 26.54 3.56 -16.10
N GLU A 130 25.28 3.57 -15.66
CA GLU A 130 24.27 2.61 -16.09
C GLU A 130 23.58 3.10 -17.35
N VAL A 131 23.40 2.20 -18.30
CA VAL A 131 22.76 2.51 -19.61
C VAL A 131 21.28 2.90 -19.51
N TRP A 132 20.63 2.65 -18.38
CA TRP A 132 19.24 3.03 -18.13
C TRP A 132 19.14 4.42 -17.50
N TRP A 133 20.26 5.05 -17.15
CA TRP A 133 20.27 6.40 -16.62
C TRP A 133 19.53 7.34 -17.58
N PRO A 134 18.49 8.07 -17.12
CA PRO A 134 17.60 8.77 -18.04
C PRO A 134 18.17 10.13 -18.47
N GLU A 135 19.09 10.12 -19.43
CA GLU A 135 19.69 11.33 -20.03
C GLU A 135 18.64 12.28 -20.66
N ASP A 136 17.50 11.72 -21.06
CA ASP A 136 16.37 12.42 -21.70
C ASP A 136 15.25 12.86 -20.74
N ALA A 137 15.46 12.72 -19.42
CA ALA A 137 14.57 13.34 -18.44
C ALA A 137 14.54 14.87 -18.63
N ASP A 138 13.38 15.49 -18.40
CA ASP A 138 13.22 16.95 -18.53
C ASP A 138 13.93 17.71 -17.41
N HIS A 139 14.06 17.07 -16.24
CA HIS A 139 14.81 17.57 -15.12
C HIS A 139 15.47 16.44 -14.34
N VAL A 140 16.71 16.66 -13.90
CA VAL A 140 17.38 15.80 -12.91
C VAL A 140 17.81 16.64 -11.72
N CYS A 141 17.24 16.37 -10.55
CA CYS A 141 17.64 16.98 -9.29
C CYS A 141 18.49 15.99 -8.49
N PHE A 142 19.79 16.25 -8.33
CA PHE A 142 20.66 15.40 -7.54
C PHE A 142 20.47 15.66 -6.05
N ILE A 143 20.35 14.58 -5.26
CA ILE A 143 20.23 14.71 -3.81
C ILE A 143 21.63 14.70 -3.19
N ARG A 144 21.98 15.78 -2.48
CA ARG A 144 23.18 15.85 -1.65
C ARG A 144 22.93 15.11 -0.34
N GLY A 145 23.58 13.97 -0.19
CA GLY A 145 23.42 13.07 0.97
C GLY A 145 23.00 11.67 0.51
N ARG A 146 23.42 10.65 1.26
CA ARG A 146 23.05 9.25 0.96
C ARG A 146 21.63 8.97 1.47
N ILE A 147 20.81 8.37 0.63
CA ILE A 147 19.47 7.90 0.98
C ILE A 147 19.54 6.46 1.45
N SER A 148 19.04 6.20 2.65
CA SER A 148 18.73 4.85 3.12
C SER A 148 17.25 4.60 2.90
N PHE A 149 16.92 3.39 2.47
CA PHE A 149 15.54 2.93 2.26
C PHE A 149 15.13 2.02 3.42
N ASP A 150 13.83 1.92 3.64
CA ASP A 150 13.28 1.12 4.72
C ASP A 150 13.05 -0.32 4.26
N LEU A 151 13.21 -1.26 5.18
CA LEU A 151 12.81 -2.63 4.96
C LEU A 151 11.27 -2.72 4.86
N PRO A 152 10.74 -3.70 4.12
CA PRO A 152 9.32 -3.97 4.15
C PRO A 152 8.85 -4.45 5.52
N ASP A 153 7.60 -4.16 5.87
CA ASP A 153 7.04 -4.46 7.20
C ASP A 153 6.96 -5.98 7.47
N TRP A 154 6.86 -6.79 6.41
CA TRP A 154 6.90 -8.25 6.49
C TRP A 154 8.31 -8.84 6.68
N PHE A 155 9.38 -8.03 6.59
CA PHE A 155 10.74 -8.53 6.74
C PHE A 155 11.07 -8.90 8.19
N VAL A 156 11.39 -10.16 8.40
CA VAL A 156 11.88 -10.71 9.67
C VAL A 156 13.31 -11.21 9.48
N PRO A 157 14.34 -10.63 10.11
CA PRO A 157 15.73 -11.04 9.90
C PRO A 157 15.99 -12.46 10.41
N ALA A 158 16.66 -13.30 9.60
CA ALA A 158 17.01 -14.67 9.99
C ALA A 158 18.05 -14.76 11.11
N ASP A 159 18.94 -13.77 11.20
CA ASP A 159 19.93 -13.63 12.28
C ASP A 159 20.41 -12.17 12.39
N LYS A 160 21.24 -11.86 13.40
CA LYS A 160 21.79 -10.51 13.62
C LYS A 160 22.60 -9.95 12.44
N LYS A 161 23.10 -10.78 11.53
CA LYS A 161 23.81 -10.32 10.31
C LYS A 161 22.84 -9.92 9.20
N GLN A 162 21.56 -10.29 9.33
CA GLN A 162 20.48 -9.90 8.41
C GLN A 162 19.72 -8.65 8.89
N GLU A 163 20.12 -8.03 10.00
CA GLU A 163 19.63 -6.70 10.35
C GLU A 163 20.19 -5.68 9.34
N ALA A 164 19.34 -4.80 8.82
CA ALA A 164 19.77 -3.83 7.81
C ALA A 164 20.88 -2.92 8.36
N SER A 165 21.97 -2.80 7.59
CA SER A 165 22.96 -1.76 7.83
C SER A 165 22.54 -0.48 7.11
N SER A 166 22.71 0.67 7.77
CA SER A 166 22.23 1.98 7.33
C SER A 166 23.02 2.60 6.16
N ALA A 167 23.69 1.79 5.34
CA ALA A 167 24.52 2.27 4.25
C ALA A 167 23.69 2.66 3.02
N GLY A 168 23.14 3.88 3.03
CA GLY A 168 22.37 4.43 1.91
C GLY A 168 23.16 4.62 0.60
N PHE A 169 22.60 5.21 -0.44
CA PHE A 169 23.35 5.53 -1.67
C PHE A 169 22.96 6.88 -2.25
N ALA A 170 23.80 7.42 -3.15
CA ALA A 170 23.52 8.66 -3.84
C ALA A 170 22.30 8.47 -4.76
N CYS A 171 21.31 9.35 -4.63
CA CYS A 171 20.08 9.33 -5.41
C CYS A 171 19.89 10.63 -6.18
N ALA A 172 19.05 10.56 -7.21
CA ALA A 172 18.55 11.70 -7.95
C ALA A 172 17.03 11.56 -8.10
N ILE A 173 16.39 12.71 -8.29
CA ILE A 173 14.98 12.83 -8.62
C ILE A 173 14.92 13.17 -10.11
N ALA A 174 14.44 12.24 -10.94
CA ALA A 174 14.28 12.46 -12.38
C ALA A 174 12.82 12.79 -12.69
N VAL A 175 12.59 13.93 -13.34
CA VAL A 175 11.26 14.40 -13.73
C VAL A 175 11.09 14.17 -15.22
N PHE A 176 9.99 13.50 -15.56
CA PHE A 176 9.50 13.28 -16.91
C PHE A 176 8.22 14.09 -17.05
N ASP A 177 8.33 15.28 -17.63
CA ASP A 177 7.24 16.22 -17.86
C ASP A 177 7.64 17.20 -18.98
N LYS A 178 7.11 17.02 -20.20
CA LYS A 178 7.36 17.91 -21.36
C LYS A 178 6.96 19.37 -21.09
N THR A 179 6.12 19.61 -20.07
CA THR A 179 5.70 20.94 -19.67
C THR A 179 6.65 21.59 -18.66
N TRP A 180 7.71 20.89 -18.23
CA TRP A 180 8.76 21.46 -17.37
C TRP A 180 9.39 22.70 -18.02
N ARG A 181 9.55 23.78 -17.23
CA ARG A 181 10.16 25.06 -17.65
C ARG A 181 11.32 25.49 -16.76
N GLY A 182 11.66 24.68 -15.75
CA GLY A 182 12.79 24.94 -14.87
C GLY A 182 14.12 24.57 -15.53
N GLU A 183 15.19 24.67 -14.75
CA GLU A 183 16.52 24.24 -15.18
C GLU A 183 16.53 22.75 -15.53
N ARG A 184 17.46 22.30 -16.39
CA ARG A 184 17.62 20.87 -16.72
C ARG A 184 18.20 20.06 -15.56
N MET A 185 19.03 20.69 -14.74
CA MET A 185 19.68 20.05 -13.60
C MET A 185 19.62 20.94 -12.39
N SER A 186 19.40 20.35 -11.22
CA SER A 186 19.49 21.07 -9.94
C SER A 186 20.01 20.16 -8.83
N TYR A 187 20.09 20.69 -7.62
CA TYR A 187 20.46 19.95 -6.43
C TYR A 187 19.54 20.28 -5.26
N VAL A 188 19.34 19.31 -4.38
CA VAL A 188 18.63 19.48 -3.10
C VAL A 188 19.40 18.76 -2.00
N ASN A 189 19.39 19.26 -0.77
CA ASN A 189 19.98 18.52 0.34
C ASN A 189 19.00 17.46 0.84
N ARG A 190 19.51 16.26 1.16
CA ARG A 190 18.73 15.17 1.76
C ARG A 190 18.04 15.63 3.04
N ASP A 191 18.76 16.33 3.91
CA ASP A 191 18.22 16.76 5.20
C ASP A 191 17.12 17.83 5.03
N ASP A 192 17.14 18.59 3.93
CA ASP A 192 16.06 19.51 3.58
C ASP A 192 14.79 18.74 3.19
N LEU A 193 14.91 17.76 2.31
CA LEU A 193 13.77 16.90 1.93
C LEU A 193 13.15 16.22 3.15
N LEU A 194 13.98 15.62 4.02
CA LEU A 194 13.47 14.95 5.23
C LEU A 194 12.77 15.92 6.17
N ARG A 195 13.33 17.12 6.37
CA ARG A 195 12.72 18.14 7.23
C ARG A 195 11.38 18.58 6.67
N ASP A 196 11.31 18.92 5.39
CA ASP A 196 10.09 19.40 4.74
C ASP A 196 9.00 18.33 4.76
N GLY A 197 9.37 17.07 4.51
CA GLY A 197 8.45 15.94 4.62
C GLY A 197 7.98 15.69 6.05
N GLN A 198 8.86 15.81 7.06
CA GLN A 198 8.47 15.69 8.46
C GLN A 198 7.48 16.80 8.86
N VAL A 199 7.67 18.03 8.37
CA VAL A 199 6.72 19.13 8.58
C VAL A 199 5.35 18.77 8.02
N MET A 200 5.28 18.25 6.79
CA MET A 200 4.03 17.81 6.17
C MET A 200 3.34 16.70 6.97
N LEU A 201 4.08 15.67 7.38
CA LEU A 201 3.56 14.58 8.21
C LEU A 201 3.00 15.09 9.55
N ASN A 202 3.71 16.00 10.22
CA ASN A 202 3.26 16.60 11.47
C ASN A 202 1.97 17.42 11.28
N MET A 203 1.85 18.15 10.17
CA MET A 203 0.64 18.91 9.84
C MET A 203 -0.57 17.99 9.61
N VAL A 204 -0.37 16.88 8.88
CA VAL A 204 -1.42 15.87 8.65
C VAL A 204 -1.86 15.23 9.96
N ALA A 205 -0.92 14.82 10.81
CA ALA A 205 -1.22 14.24 12.12
C ALA A 205 -1.98 15.23 13.03
N ALA A 206 -1.57 16.50 13.05
CA ALA A 206 -2.26 17.54 13.81
C ALA A 206 -3.69 17.78 13.31
N ALA A 207 -3.90 17.78 11.99
CA ALA A 207 -5.22 17.92 11.39
C ALA A 207 -6.11 16.70 11.70
N ALA A 208 -5.58 15.49 11.62
CA ALA A 208 -6.27 14.26 11.99
C ALA A 208 -6.68 14.28 13.47
N ASN A 209 -5.76 14.62 14.37
CA ASN A 209 -6.04 14.72 15.81
C ASN A 209 -7.13 15.75 16.12
N LYS A 210 -7.09 16.93 15.46
CA LYS A 210 -8.13 17.95 15.61
C LYS A 210 -9.50 17.45 15.14
N LYS A 211 -9.54 16.69 14.04
CA LYS A 211 -10.78 16.07 13.52
C LYS A 211 -11.29 15.00 14.49
N SER A 212 -10.43 14.11 14.97
CA SER A 212 -10.76 13.07 15.97
C SER A 212 -11.28 13.64 17.29
N ALA A 213 -10.73 14.75 17.76
CA ALA A 213 -11.20 15.45 18.95
C ALA A 213 -12.62 16.01 18.82
N THR A 214 -13.13 16.17 17.58
CA THR A 214 -14.50 16.65 17.32
C THR A 214 -15.52 15.49 17.34
N TYR A 215 -15.07 14.23 17.25
CA TYR A 215 -15.96 13.05 17.22
C TYR A 215 -16.33 12.49 18.60
N ILE A 216 -15.72 12.97 19.70
CA ILE A 216 -16.09 12.56 21.07
C ILE A 216 -16.68 13.77 21.79
N THR A 217 -17.98 14.00 21.64
CA THR A 217 -18.82 14.79 22.56
C THR A 217 -20.30 14.40 22.44
N GLU A 218 -20.61 13.11 22.27
CA GLU A 218 -21.90 12.60 22.74
C GLU A 218 -21.64 11.75 23.97
N THR A 219 -22.16 12.24 25.10
CA THR A 219 -22.19 11.49 26.34
C THR A 219 -22.96 10.21 26.05
N ILE A 220 -22.30 9.05 26.12
CA ILE A 220 -23.01 7.78 26.14
C ILE A 220 -23.88 7.81 27.40
N GLU A 221 -25.17 8.06 27.26
CA GLU A 221 -26.12 7.91 28.36
C GLU A 221 -26.08 6.45 28.77
N THR A 222 -25.48 6.16 29.93
CA THR A 222 -25.55 4.84 30.54
C THR A 222 -27.02 4.55 30.83
N ARG A 223 -27.63 3.69 30.01
CA ARG A 223 -28.98 3.17 30.27
C ARG A 223 -28.97 2.53 31.67
N PRO A 224 -29.87 2.91 32.59
CA PRO A 224 -29.94 2.27 33.89
C PRO A 224 -30.19 0.78 33.72
N ASP A 225 -29.37 -0.03 34.39
CA ASP A 225 -29.51 -1.48 34.42
C ASP A 225 -30.77 -1.82 35.19
N ILE A 226 -31.79 -2.28 34.46
CA ILE A 226 -33.09 -2.71 34.98
C ILE A 226 -33.23 -4.24 34.94
N ALA A 227 -32.13 -4.98 34.77
CA ALA A 227 -32.16 -6.42 34.86
C ALA A 227 -32.54 -6.84 36.29
N GLU A 228 -33.59 -7.65 36.44
CA GLU A 228 -33.93 -8.23 37.73
C GLU A 228 -32.81 -9.16 38.22
N PRO A 229 -32.52 -9.20 39.55
CA PRO A 229 -31.46 -10.05 40.07
C PRO A 229 -31.78 -11.52 39.79
N VAL A 230 -30.97 -12.17 38.97
CA VAL A 230 -31.05 -13.62 38.76
C VAL A 230 -30.53 -14.33 40.01
N GLU A 231 -31.25 -15.35 40.48
CA GLU A 231 -30.86 -16.16 41.64
C GLU A 231 -29.47 -16.81 41.48
N PRO A 232 -28.68 -16.94 42.56
CA PRO A 232 -27.35 -17.51 42.50
C PRO A 232 -27.40 -19.01 42.16
N ILE A 233 -26.58 -19.41 41.18
CA ILE A 233 -26.45 -20.80 40.73
C ILE A 233 -25.80 -21.65 41.83
N ILE A 234 -26.45 -22.75 42.22
CA ILE A 234 -26.00 -23.68 43.25
C ILE A 234 -24.87 -24.58 42.70
N GLU A 235 -23.79 -24.71 43.46
CA GLU A 235 -22.45 -25.26 43.18
C GLU A 235 -22.36 -26.75 42.74
N HIS A 236 -23.46 -27.44 42.46
CA HIS A 236 -23.48 -28.88 42.16
C HIS A 236 -23.95 -29.27 40.76
N GLN A 237 -23.75 -28.39 39.78
CA GLN A 237 -23.80 -28.74 38.34
C GLN A 237 -22.46 -28.55 37.63
N VAL A 238 -21.34 -28.64 38.35
CA VAL A 238 -20.02 -28.75 37.74
C VAL A 238 -19.84 -30.20 37.25
N ASN A 239 -20.32 -30.51 36.05
CA ASN A 239 -19.80 -31.63 35.29
C ASN A 239 -19.72 -31.28 33.80
N ASP A 240 -18.50 -31.39 33.27
CA ASP A 240 -18.11 -31.36 31.86
C ASP A 240 -18.25 -30.05 31.07
N GLN A 241 -17.92 -28.90 31.67
CA GLN A 241 -17.48 -27.75 30.88
C GLN A 241 -15.97 -27.87 30.63
N LEU A 242 -15.67 -28.30 29.40
CA LEU A 242 -14.36 -28.25 28.76
C LEU A 242 -13.64 -26.94 29.11
N ASP A 243 -12.39 -27.08 29.53
CA ASP A 243 -11.48 -25.99 29.87
C ASP A 243 -11.41 -25.00 28.70
N ILE A 244 -11.94 -23.80 28.91
CA ILE A 244 -12.05 -22.74 27.91
C ILE A 244 -10.66 -22.38 27.36
N GLU A 245 -9.62 -22.52 28.17
CA GLU A 245 -8.23 -22.29 27.76
C GLU A 245 -7.77 -23.31 26.70
N ASP A 246 -8.26 -24.54 26.76
CA ASP A 246 -7.89 -25.64 25.86
C ASP A 246 -8.66 -25.57 24.51
N GLN A 247 -9.79 -24.84 24.46
CA GLN A 247 -10.48 -24.46 23.21
C GLN A 247 -9.80 -23.26 22.54
N ILE A 248 -9.38 -22.24 23.30
CA ILE A 248 -8.67 -21.08 22.78
C ILE A 248 -7.32 -21.48 22.17
N ALA A 249 -6.65 -22.47 22.73
CA ALA A 249 -5.38 -22.99 22.20
C ALA A 249 -5.52 -23.80 20.89
N ARG A 250 -6.75 -24.25 20.53
CA ARG A 250 -7.00 -25.06 19.33
C ARG A 250 -7.57 -24.29 18.15
N ASP A 251 -8.10 -23.07 18.35
CA ASP A 251 -8.58 -22.20 17.28
C ASP A 251 -7.54 -21.11 16.94
N SER A 252 -6.66 -21.41 15.98
CA SER A 252 -5.60 -20.51 15.51
C SER A 252 -6.07 -19.40 14.56
N THR A 253 -7.34 -18.97 14.61
CA THR A 253 -7.91 -18.00 13.64
C THR A 253 -8.54 -16.75 14.25
N VAL A 254 -8.26 -16.40 15.51
CA VAL A 254 -8.86 -15.20 16.12
C VAL A 254 -7.87 -14.03 16.21
N ALA A 255 -7.59 -13.43 15.06
CA ALA A 255 -7.33 -11.99 15.00
C ALA A 255 -8.64 -11.30 14.60
N ASN A 256 -9.61 -11.20 15.51
CA ASN A 256 -10.89 -10.56 15.20
C ASN A 256 -11.06 -9.23 15.92
N SER A 257 -10.88 -8.17 15.13
CA SER A 257 -11.63 -6.92 15.27
C SER A 257 -13.13 -7.23 15.42
N VAL A 258 -13.76 -6.67 16.44
CA VAL A 258 -15.18 -6.92 16.75
C VAL A 258 -16.07 -6.12 15.79
N TRP A 259 -16.40 -6.71 14.64
CA TRP A 259 -17.42 -6.16 13.74
C TRP A 259 -18.82 -6.64 14.16
N PRO A 260 -19.88 -5.84 13.96
CA PRO A 260 -21.24 -6.30 14.15
C PRO A 260 -21.54 -7.56 13.35
N LYS A 261 -22.34 -8.48 13.91
CA LYS A 261 -22.68 -9.76 13.26
C LYS A 261 -23.22 -9.58 11.85
N GLU A 262 -24.04 -8.56 11.65
CA GLU A 262 -24.64 -8.22 10.36
C GLU A 262 -23.60 -7.81 9.30
N VAL A 263 -22.50 -7.16 9.71
CA VAL A 263 -21.37 -6.85 8.83
C VAL A 263 -20.69 -8.14 8.39
N LEU A 264 -20.40 -9.02 9.34
CA LEU A 264 -19.73 -10.30 9.08
C LEU A 264 -20.54 -11.20 8.16
N GLU A 265 -21.86 -11.29 8.37
CA GLU A 265 -22.76 -12.09 7.53
C GLU A 265 -22.76 -11.63 6.07
N LEU A 266 -22.76 -10.31 5.82
CA LEU A 266 -22.75 -9.75 4.46
C LEU A 266 -21.39 -9.95 3.77
N VAL A 267 -20.28 -9.81 4.51
CA VAL A 267 -18.93 -10.03 3.97
C VAL A 267 -18.68 -11.52 3.68
N GLU A 268 -19.14 -12.40 4.56
CA GLU A 268 -19.06 -13.86 4.36
C GLU A 268 -19.89 -14.30 3.16
N GLN A 269 -21.10 -13.74 2.99
CA GLN A 269 -21.91 -13.99 1.80
C GLN A 269 -21.17 -13.62 0.51
N ALA A 270 -20.49 -12.47 0.48
CA ALA A 270 -19.75 -12.04 -0.70
C ALA A 270 -18.53 -12.93 -1.02
N PHE A 271 -17.83 -13.42 0.01
CA PHE A 271 -16.74 -14.39 -0.18
C PHE A 271 -17.23 -15.78 -0.58
N ASN A 272 -18.44 -16.19 -0.17
CA ASN A 272 -19.02 -17.45 -0.65
C ASN A 272 -19.30 -17.40 -2.16
N ASP A 273 -19.71 -16.23 -2.67
CA ASP A 273 -19.87 -16.00 -4.11
C ASP A 273 -18.51 -15.93 -4.85
N ASN A 274 -17.44 -15.56 -4.13
CA ASN A 274 -16.09 -15.34 -4.68
C ASN A 274 -14.96 -15.97 -3.83
N PRO A 275 -14.91 -17.31 -3.66
CA PRO A 275 -14.08 -17.96 -2.64
C PRO A 275 -12.57 -17.76 -2.82
N ASN A 276 -12.09 -17.59 -4.05
CA ASN A 276 -10.66 -17.40 -4.35
C ASN A 276 -10.15 -15.99 -4.06
N THR A 277 -11.02 -15.06 -3.63
CA THR A 277 -10.69 -13.65 -3.42
C THR A 277 -10.42 -13.30 -1.97
N LYS A 278 -10.57 -14.26 -1.03
CA LYS A 278 -10.49 -14.04 0.41
C LYS A 278 -9.05 -13.86 0.90
N THR A 279 -8.78 -12.71 1.50
CA THR A 279 -7.55 -12.38 2.25
C THR A 279 -7.91 -11.56 3.47
N ASP A 280 -7.07 -11.54 4.51
CA ASP A 280 -7.33 -10.77 5.74
C ASP A 280 -7.50 -9.27 5.45
N VAL A 281 -6.69 -8.73 4.54
CA VAL A 281 -6.77 -7.33 4.09
C VAL A 281 -8.10 -7.03 3.41
N ARG A 282 -8.55 -7.91 2.50
CA ARG A 282 -9.85 -7.76 1.83
C ARG A 282 -11.01 -7.92 2.80
N GLN A 283 -10.91 -8.84 3.75
CA GLN A 283 -11.91 -9.01 4.79
C GLN A 283 -12.05 -7.75 5.63
N GLN A 284 -10.94 -7.14 6.07
CA GLN A 284 -10.98 -5.89 6.81
C GLN A 284 -11.60 -4.74 5.98
N MET A 285 -11.12 -4.55 4.75
CA MET A 285 -11.63 -3.51 3.84
C MET A 285 -13.14 -3.64 3.58
N LEU A 286 -13.61 -4.87 3.34
CA LEU A 286 -15.03 -5.12 3.12
C LEU A 286 -15.86 -4.91 4.39
N CYS A 287 -15.35 -5.31 5.56
CA CYS A 287 -16.02 -5.03 6.83
C CYS A 287 -16.18 -3.53 7.08
N GLU A 288 -15.13 -2.74 6.83
CA GLU A 288 -15.18 -1.27 6.95
C GLU A 288 -16.22 -0.67 5.99
N ARG A 289 -16.23 -1.12 4.73
CA ARG A 289 -17.17 -0.64 3.71
C ARG A 289 -18.61 -1.01 4.03
N VAL A 290 -18.87 -2.27 4.37
CA VAL A 290 -20.21 -2.74 4.74
C VAL A 290 -20.72 -1.99 5.96
N ASN A 291 -19.87 -1.80 6.98
CA ASN A 291 -20.25 -1.05 8.17
C ASN A 291 -20.61 0.40 7.84
N GLN A 292 -19.81 1.08 7.00
CA GLN A 292 -20.12 2.43 6.54
C GLN A 292 -21.47 2.49 5.82
N ARG A 293 -21.74 1.56 4.89
CA ARG A 293 -23.00 1.54 4.13
C ARG A 293 -24.22 1.25 4.99
N LEU A 294 -24.09 0.39 6.00
CA LEU A 294 -25.15 0.13 6.98
C LEU A 294 -25.46 1.39 7.79
N LEU A 295 -24.43 2.13 8.23
CA LEU A 295 -24.60 3.41 8.94
C LEU A 295 -25.28 4.47 8.06
N ASP A 296 -25.03 4.44 6.74
CA ASP A 296 -25.68 5.29 5.76
C ASP A 296 -27.12 4.83 5.38
N ASN A 297 -27.64 3.78 6.03
CA ASN A 297 -28.95 3.17 5.76
C ASN A 297 -29.14 2.68 4.31
N VAL A 298 -28.05 2.25 3.66
CA VAL A 298 -28.12 1.62 2.33
C VAL A 298 -28.76 0.23 2.45
N LEU A 299 -29.58 -0.16 1.47
CA LEU A 299 -30.25 -1.46 1.49
C LEU A 299 -29.23 -2.59 1.33
N LYS A 300 -29.36 -3.65 2.13
CA LYS A 300 -28.43 -4.81 2.13
C LYS A 300 -28.19 -5.41 0.74
N LYS A 301 -29.22 -5.48 -0.11
CA LYS A 301 -29.10 -5.99 -1.48
C LYS A 301 -28.12 -5.16 -2.33
N ASP A 302 -28.10 -3.85 -2.11
CA ASP A 302 -27.26 -2.91 -2.85
C ASP A 302 -25.83 -2.95 -2.28
N ILE A 303 -25.70 -3.16 -0.96
CA ILE A 303 -24.41 -3.42 -0.29
C ILE A 303 -23.77 -4.71 -0.82
N ILE A 304 -24.52 -5.81 -0.92
CA ILE A 304 -24.00 -7.09 -1.44
C ILE A 304 -23.58 -6.93 -2.91
N ALA A 305 -24.39 -6.26 -3.73
CA ALA A 305 -24.05 -6.01 -5.12
C ALA A 305 -22.76 -5.15 -5.25
N GLU A 306 -22.61 -4.13 -4.40
CA GLU A 306 -21.41 -3.30 -4.33
C GLU A 306 -20.18 -4.12 -3.91
N VAL A 307 -20.28 -4.89 -2.85
CA VAL A 307 -19.17 -5.70 -2.32
C VAL A 307 -18.78 -6.82 -3.28
N ASN A 308 -19.74 -7.51 -3.91
CA ASN A 308 -19.45 -8.49 -4.96
C ASN A 308 -18.75 -7.82 -6.15
N ASN A 309 -19.15 -6.61 -6.52
CA ASN A 309 -18.47 -5.84 -7.55
C ASN A 309 -17.05 -5.43 -7.13
N MET A 310 -16.81 -5.11 -5.84
CA MET A 310 -15.46 -4.87 -5.30
C MET A 310 -14.58 -6.12 -5.29
N LEU A 311 -15.18 -7.31 -5.21
CA LEU A 311 -14.47 -8.59 -5.30
C LEU A 311 -14.18 -9.00 -6.76
N ASP A 312 -15.09 -8.69 -7.69
CA ASP A 312 -14.95 -8.92 -9.13
C ASP A 312 -14.05 -7.88 -9.82
N ARG A 313 -14.01 -6.66 -9.29
CA ARG A 313 -13.14 -5.58 -9.76
C ARG A 313 -11.90 -5.52 -8.87
N CYS A 314 -10.75 -5.94 -9.38
CA CYS A 314 -9.54 -5.17 -9.13
C CYS A 314 -9.87 -3.73 -9.54
N GLU A 315 -10.00 -2.79 -8.59
CA GLU A 315 -10.68 -1.52 -8.86
C GLU A 315 -10.00 -0.75 -10.00
N ARG A 316 -10.73 -0.63 -11.12
CA ARG A 316 -10.43 0.25 -12.25
C ARG A 316 -10.84 1.67 -11.90
N VAL A 317 -10.01 2.60 -12.34
CA VAL A 317 -9.94 4.06 -12.08
C VAL A 317 -11.21 4.88 -12.32
N GLU A 318 -12.32 4.33 -12.83
CA GLU A 318 -13.38 5.14 -13.44
C GLU A 318 -14.62 5.41 -12.56
N ASP A 319 -14.74 4.90 -11.32
CA ASP A 319 -15.95 5.12 -10.50
C ASP A 319 -15.72 5.95 -9.21
N ALA A 320 -14.62 6.68 -9.10
CA ALA A 320 -14.44 7.72 -8.09
C ALA A 320 -14.69 9.11 -8.70
N ALA A 321 -15.97 9.43 -8.89
CA ALA A 321 -16.46 10.78 -9.19
C ALA A 321 -17.27 11.31 -8.00
#